data_AF-U4LXN2-F1
#
_entry.id   AF-U4LXN2-F1
#
_cell.length_a   1.000
_cell.length_b   1.000
_cell.length_c   1.000
_cell.angle_alpha   90.00
_cell.angle_beta   90.00
_cell.angle_gamma   90.00
#
_symmetry.space_group_name_H-M   'P 1'
#
loop_
_entity.id
_entity.type
_entity.pdbx_description
1 polymer ?
#
loop_
_entity_poly.entity_id
_entity_poly.type
_entity_poly.pdbx_seq_one_letter_code
_entity_poly.pdbx_strand_id
1 'polypeptide(L)'
;MRSFQEKDLFSCCGQPVNIRDAAGLFEDAFITAYRLLHLERTTPNPLYCSASKCSAFIVPSAIKGTIGKCSQCNKKTCRFCRKGEHKGICTQDMEGQKVRELAKQMGWKECPKCKRIVERRSGCLHMTCKCGGEFCYNCGKLYRECRGTCNRGT
;
A
#
# COMPACT_ATOMS: atom_id res chain seq x y z
N MET A 1 -25.48 36.04 -5.34
CA MET A 1 -24.98 34.82 -4.68
C MET A 1 -23.98 34.16 -5.62
N ARG A 2 -22.68 34.31 -5.37
CA ARG A 2 -21.64 33.76 -6.27
C ARG A 2 -21.43 32.29 -5.90
N SER A 3 -21.75 31.42 -6.86
CA SER A 3 -21.52 29.98 -6.84
C SER A 3 -20.02 29.71 -6.72
N PHE A 4 -19.58 29.03 -5.65
CA PHE A 4 -18.19 28.57 -5.52
C PHE A 4 -17.97 27.38 -6.46
N GLN A 5 -17.57 27.67 -7.70
CA GLN A 5 -17.31 26.64 -8.73
C GLN A 5 -15.85 26.21 -8.85
N GLU A 6 -14.91 26.74 -8.05
CA GLU A 6 -13.50 26.33 -8.13
C GLU A 6 -13.00 25.78 -6.79
N LYS A 7 -12.62 24.50 -6.79
CA LYS A 7 -12.09 23.74 -5.65
C LYS A 7 -10.63 24.11 -5.34
N ASP A 8 -10.29 25.38 -5.37
CA ASP A 8 -8.92 25.83 -5.14
C ASP A 8 -8.61 25.93 -3.66
N LEU A 9 -7.34 25.65 -3.32
CA LEU A 9 -6.87 25.80 -1.95
C LEU A 9 -6.83 27.28 -1.61
N PHE A 10 -7.29 27.65 -0.42
CA PHE A 10 -7.19 29.02 0.07
C PHE A 10 -5.72 29.43 0.11
N SER A 11 -5.41 30.52 -0.59
CA SER A 11 -4.11 31.16 -0.57
C SER A 11 -4.28 32.65 -0.29
N CYS A 12 -3.34 33.22 0.47
CA CYS A 12 -3.26 34.64 0.75
C CYS A 12 -1.83 35.08 0.46
N CYS A 13 -1.65 36.14 -0.33
CA CYS A 13 -0.32 36.63 -0.74
C CYS A 13 0.59 35.54 -1.33
N GLY A 14 0.01 34.54 -2.02
CA GLY A 14 0.75 33.41 -2.59
C GLY A 14 1.17 32.32 -1.60
N GLN A 15 0.80 32.42 -0.32
CA GLN A 15 1.04 31.40 0.69
C GLN A 15 -0.23 30.61 1.01
N PRO A 16 -0.14 29.28 1.24
CA PRO A 16 -1.28 28.47 1.64
C PRO A 16 -1.80 28.93 3.00
N VAL A 17 -3.11 29.18 3.09
CA VAL A 17 -3.74 29.57 4.36
C VAL A 17 -3.91 28.34 5.22
N ASN A 18 -3.36 28.39 6.44
CA ASN A 18 -3.62 27.37 7.44
C ASN A 18 -5.03 27.56 8.00
N ILE A 19 -5.94 26.64 7.67
CA ILE A 19 -7.35 26.71 8.08
C ILE A 19 -7.55 26.73 9.61
N ARG A 20 -6.53 26.34 10.40
CA ARG A 20 -6.57 26.46 11.86
C ARG A 20 -6.57 27.90 12.34
N ASP A 21 -5.97 28.81 11.58
CA ASP A 21 -5.89 30.23 11.93
C ASP A 21 -7.24 30.94 11.71
N ALA A 22 -8.16 30.29 10.99
CA ALA A 22 -9.55 30.69 10.82
C ALA A 22 -10.52 29.90 11.71
N ALA A 23 -10.01 29.22 12.75
CA ALA A 23 -10.86 28.51 13.71
C ALA A 23 -11.86 29.48 14.37
N GLY A 24 -13.14 29.13 14.36
CA GLY A 24 -14.24 29.98 14.86
C GLY A 24 -14.88 30.90 13.80
N LEU A 25 -14.29 31.05 12.61
CA LEU A 25 -14.91 31.75 11.48
C LEU A 25 -15.76 30.83 10.59
N PHE A 26 -15.51 29.53 10.67
CA PHE A 26 -16.19 28.51 9.88
C PHE A 26 -16.71 27.38 10.76
N GLU A 27 -17.76 26.72 10.29
CA GLU A 27 -18.30 25.51 10.91
C GLU A 27 -17.28 24.36 10.91
N ASP A 28 -17.32 23.51 11.93
CA ASP A 28 -16.42 22.36 12.05
C ASP A 28 -16.51 21.39 10.88
N ALA A 29 -17.71 21.23 10.31
CA ALA A 29 -17.94 20.43 9.11
C ALA A 29 -17.14 20.97 7.91
N PHE A 30 -17.13 22.28 7.74
CA PHE A 30 -16.36 22.95 6.68
C PHE A 30 -14.85 22.77 6.89
N ILE A 31 -14.35 23.02 8.11
CA ILE A 31 -12.93 22.86 8.45
C ILE A 31 -12.47 21.42 8.16
N THR A 32 -13.29 20.44 8.52
CA THR A 32 -13.01 19.02 8.27
C THR A 32 -12.98 18.70 6.78
N ALA A 33 -13.98 19.16 6.03
CA ALA A 33 -14.03 18.98 4.57
C ALA A 33 -12.84 19.64 3.86
N TYR A 34 -12.46 20.85 4.26
CA TYR A 34 -11.32 21.57 3.70
C TYR A 34 -9.99 20.86 3.99
N ARG A 35 -9.79 20.32 5.21
CA ARG A 35 -8.59 19.53 5.54
C ARG A 35 -8.47 18.29 4.67
N LEU A 36 -9.58 17.60 4.40
CA LEU A 36 -9.60 16.45 3.51
C LEU A 36 -9.27 16.84 2.07
N LEU A 37 -9.86 17.93 1.56
CA LEU A 37 -9.55 18.47 0.24
C LEU A 37 -8.06 18.86 0.12
N HIS A 38 -7.53 19.57 1.11
CA HIS A 38 -6.12 19.95 1.15
C HIS A 38 -5.21 18.73 1.12
N LEU A 39 -5.49 17.72 1.95
CA LEU A 39 -4.73 16.48 1.96
C LEU A 39 -4.80 15.74 0.63
N GLU A 40 -5.98 15.65 0.02
CA GLU A 40 -6.18 15.03 -1.31
C GLU A 40 -5.33 15.72 -2.38
N ARG A 41 -5.36 17.06 -2.44
CA ARG A 41 -4.65 17.85 -3.45
C ARG A 41 -3.13 17.88 -3.26
N THR A 42 -2.67 17.79 -2.02
CA THR A 42 -1.23 17.81 -1.69
C THR A 42 -0.60 16.43 -1.66
N THR A 43 -1.40 15.35 -1.64
CA THR A 43 -0.90 13.97 -1.71
C THR A 43 -0.42 13.65 -3.13
N PRO A 44 0.86 13.31 -3.34
CA PRO A 44 1.32 12.84 -4.64
C PRO A 44 0.64 11.51 -5.00
N ASN A 45 0.08 11.42 -6.21
CA ASN A 45 -0.63 10.24 -6.70
C ASN A 45 -1.75 9.77 -5.74
N PRO A 46 -2.78 10.59 -5.49
CA PRO A 46 -3.84 10.28 -4.53
C PRO A 46 -4.59 9.01 -4.93
N LEU A 47 -4.93 8.19 -3.94
CA LEU A 47 -5.67 6.95 -4.14
C LEU A 47 -7.16 7.20 -3.89
N TYR A 48 -7.99 6.72 -4.79
CA TYR A 48 -9.44 6.81 -4.68
C TYR A 48 -10.07 5.44 -4.54
N CYS A 49 -11.25 5.38 -3.92
CA CYS A 49 -12.02 4.16 -3.80
C CYS A 49 -12.39 3.62 -5.19
N SER A 50 -12.02 2.37 -5.47
CA SER A 50 -12.35 1.68 -6.72
C SER A 50 -13.85 1.45 -6.97
N ALA A 51 -14.69 1.67 -5.97
CA ALA A 51 -16.14 1.56 -6.13
C ALA A 51 -16.69 2.80 -6.82
N SER A 52 -17.19 2.64 -8.04
CA SER A 52 -17.68 3.74 -8.90
C SER A 52 -18.65 4.71 -8.21
N LYS A 53 -19.58 4.18 -7.41
CA LYS A 53 -20.55 4.99 -6.65
C LYS A 53 -19.95 5.75 -5.46
N CYS A 54 -18.77 5.35 -4.98
CA CYS A 54 -18.12 5.96 -3.82
C CYS A 54 -17.04 6.93 -4.25
N SER A 55 -16.01 6.45 -4.97
CA SER A 55 -14.88 7.24 -5.48
C SER A 55 -14.20 8.16 -4.46
N ALA A 56 -14.42 7.93 -3.16
CA ALA A 56 -13.90 8.76 -2.10
C ALA A 56 -12.37 8.66 -2.04
N PHE A 57 -11.72 9.79 -1.74
CA PHE A 57 -10.28 9.84 -1.47
C PHE A 57 -9.94 8.94 -0.27
N ILE A 58 -8.93 8.08 -0.44
CA ILE A 58 -8.40 7.21 0.60
C ILE A 58 -7.17 7.88 1.18
N VAL A 59 -7.29 8.35 2.43
CA VAL A 59 -6.20 9.03 3.13
C VAL A 59 -4.97 8.13 3.28
N PRO A 60 -3.73 8.68 3.24
CA PRO A 60 -2.51 7.88 3.31
C PRO A 60 -2.41 6.96 4.53
N SER A 61 -2.92 7.39 5.70
CA SER A 61 -2.94 6.59 6.92
C SER A 61 -3.83 5.33 6.84
N ALA A 62 -4.76 5.29 5.89
CA ALA A 62 -5.61 4.14 5.61
C ALA A 62 -5.02 3.17 4.58
N ILE A 63 -3.79 3.43 4.09
CA ILE A 63 -3.06 2.58 3.14
C ILE A 63 -2.07 1.71 3.90
N LYS A 64 -2.26 0.38 3.82
CA LYS A 64 -1.38 -0.62 4.42
C LYS A 64 -0.73 -1.46 3.31
N GLY A 65 0.57 -1.31 3.15
CA GLY A 65 1.32 -1.96 2.07
C GLY A 65 0.82 -1.48 0.71
N THR A 66 0.17 -2.38 -0.05
CA THR A 66 -0.32 -2.11 -1.41
C THR A 66 -1.82 -1.81 -1.46
N ILE A 67 -2.52 -1.85 -0.33
CA ILE A 67 -3.98 -1.80 -0.24
C ILE A 67 -4.43 -0.59 0.60
N GLY A 68 -5.28 0.24 0.02
CA GLY A 68 -6.01 1.30 0.72
C GLY A 68 -7.41 0.85 1.11
N LYS A 69 -7.83 1.08 2.37
CA LYS A 69 -9.20 0.83 2.83
C LYS A 69 -10.01 2.12 2.83
N CYS A 70 -11.13 2.15 2.11
CA CYS A 70 -12.03 3.29 2.08
C CYS A 70 -12.79 3.44 3.41
N SER A 71 -12.79 4.64 4.00
CA SER A 71 -13.53 4.94 5.23
C SER A 71 -15.05 5.03 5.01
N GLN A 72 -15.49 5.39 3.80
CA GLN A 72 -16.91 5.63 3.50
C GLN A 72 -17.68 4.33 3.22
N CYS A 73 -17.10 3.39 2.46
CA CYS A 73 -17.79 2.15 2.07
C CYS A 73 -17.05 0.87 2.46
N ASN A 74 -15.94 0.96 3.22
CA ASN A 74 -15.11 -0.16 3.67
C ASN A 74 -14.46 -1.02 2.57
N LYS A 75 -14.71 -0.74 1.29
CA LYS A 75 -14.05 -1.42 0.17
C LYS A 75 -12.56 -1.11 0.12
N LYS A 76 -11.81 -2.09 -0.33
CA LYS A 76 -10.35 -2.02 -0.44
C LYS A 76 -9.92 -1.85 -1.89
N THR A 77 -8.91 -1.03 -2.11
CA THR A 77 -8.40 -0.67 -3.43
C THR A 77 -6.91 -0.92 -3.50
N CYS A 78 -6.46 -1.55 -4.59
CA CYS A 78 -5.04 -1.71 -4.89
C CYS A 78 -4.44 -0.36 -5.33
N ARG A 79 -3.33 0.05 -4.72
CA ARG A 79 -2.67 1.32 -5.05
C ARG A 79 -2.05 1.37 -6.45
N PHE A 80 -1.72 0.21 -7.02
CA PHE A 80 -1.04 0.11 -8.31
C PHE A 80 -2.04 0.12 -9.46
N CYS A 81 -3.00 -0.80 -9.46
CA CYS A 81 -3.98 -0.90 -10.54
C CYS A 81 -5.25 -0.07 -10.34
N ARG A 82 -5.42 0.54 -9.16
CA ARG A 82 -6.60 1.33 -8.77
C ARG A 82 -7.94 0.57 -8.83
N LYS A 83 -7.89 -0.76 -8.98
CA LYS A 83 -9.05 -1.66 -8.90
C LYS A 83 -9.22 -2.19 -7.48
N GLY A 84 -10.28 -2.98 -7.27
CA GLY A 84 -10.51 -3.66 -5.99
C GLY A 84 -9.34 -4.52 -5.54
N GLU A 85 -9.28 -4.82 -4.24
CA GLU A 85 -8.34 -5.79 -3.67
C GLU A 85 -8.39 -7.10 -4.47
N HIS A 86 -7.22 -7.62 -4.81
CA HIS A 86 -7.06 -8.86 -5.54
C HIS A 86 -6.02 -9.75 -4.86
N LYS A 87 -6.10 -11.06 -5.11
CA LYS A 87 -5.11 -12.02 -4.61
C LYS A 87 -3.82 -11.90 -5.42
N GLY A 88 -2.69 -12.26 -4.79
CA GLY A 88 -1.38 -12.23 -5.44
C GLY A 88 -0.80 -10.83 -5.62
N ILE A 89 0.29 -10.77 -6.37
CA ILE A 89 1.01 -9.52 -6.66
C ILE A 89 0.31 -8.80 -7.80
N CYS A 90 0.24 -7.47 -7.72
CA CYS A 90 -0.36 -6.68 -8.79
C CYS A 90 0.52 -6.71 -10.04
N THR A 91 -0.06 -6.95 -11.21
CA THR A 91 0.66 -6.92 -12.48
C THR A 91 1.11 -5.51 -12.86
N GLN A 92 0.57 -4.47 -12.21
CA GLN A 92 1.01 -3.08 -12.39
C GLN A 92 2.05 -2.64 -11.33
N ASP A 93 2.44 -3.53 -10.41
CA ASP A 93 3.59 -3.33 -9.51
C ASP A 93 4.88 -3.68 -10.25
N MET A 94 5.29 -2.81 -11.19
CA MET A 94 6.44 -3.06 -12.07
C MET A 94 7.77 -3.13 -11.29
N GLU A 95 7.94 -2.28 -10.29
CA GLU A 95 9.13 -2.29 -9.44
C GLU A 95 9.18 -3.56 -8.58
N GLY A 96 8.06 -3.93 -7.95
CA GLY A 96 7.96 -5.18 -7.19
C GLY A 96 8.21 -6.41 -8.05
N GLN A 97 7.82 -6.39 -9.33
CA GLN A 97 8.15 -7.45 -10.29
C GLN A 97 9.64 -7.50 -10.61
N LYS A 98 10.30 -6.36 -10.85
CA LYS A 98 11.75 -6.31 -11.09
C LYS A 98 12.54 -6.90 -9.91
N VAL A 99 12.14 -6.57 -8.68
CA VAL A 99 12.78 -7.11 -7.47
C VAL A 99 12.58 -8.64 -7.37
N ARG A 100 11.41 -9.15 -7.74
CA ARG A 100 11.15 -10.60 -7.77
C ARG A 100 11.94 -11.31 -8.86
N GLU A 101 12.10 -10.68 -10.01
CA GLU A 101 12.90 -11.25 -11.10
C GLU A 101 14.37 -11.34 -10.70
N LEU A 102 14.92 -10.26 -10.12
CA LEU A 102 16.26 -10.28 -9.53
C LEU A 102 16.38 -11.37 -8.46
N ALA A 103 15.38 -11.51 -7.59
CA ALA A 103 15.39 -12.55 -6.57
C ALA A 103 15.47 -13.96 -7.16
N LYS A 104 14.77 -14.25 -8.27
CA LYS A 104 14.89 -15.54 -8.95
C LYS A 104 16.30 -15.75 -9.52
N GLN A 105 16.85 -14.73 -10.17
CA GLN A 105 18.20 -14.78 -10.76
C GLN A 105 19.27 -15.04 -9.69
N MET A 106 19.11 -14.43 -8.51
CA MET A 106 20.01 -14.60 -7.36
C MET A 106 19.72 -15.85 -6.52
N GLY A 107 18.72 -16.66 -6.89
CA GLY A 107 18.30 -17.84 -6.12
C GLY A 107 17.69 -17.52 -4.74
N TRP A 108 17.28 -16.27 -4.51
CA TRP A 108 16.57 -15.86 -3.31
C TRP A 108 15.18 -16.49 -3.25
N LYS A 109 14.66 -16.68 -2.03
CA LYS A 109 13.41 -17.42 -1.82
C LYS A 109 12.33 -16.54 -1.22
N GLU A 110 11.10 -16.76 -1.64
CA GLU A 110 9.94 -16.13 -1.02
C GLU A 110 9.46 -16.95 0.17
N CYS A 111 9.16 -16.28 1.28
CA CYS A 111 8.48 -16.91 2.38
C CYS A 111 7.11 -17.43 1.91
N PRO A 112 6.80 -18.74 2.05
CA PRO A 112 5.54 -19.30 1.57
C PRO A 112 4.31 -18.71 2.28
N LYS A 113 4.47 -18.25 3.54
CA LYS A 113 3.41 -17.66 4.37
C LYS A 113 3.07 -16.21 3.99
N CYS A 114 4.07 -15.35 3.77
CA CYS A 114 3.86 -13.91 3.59
C CYS A 114 4.39 -13.33 2.27
N LYS A 115 5.02 -14.15 1.43
CA LYS A 115 5.59 -13.78 0.11
C LYS A 115 6.67 -12.70 0.14
N ARG A 116 7.26 -12.43 1.31
CA ARG A 116 8.47 -11.60 1.43
C ARG A 116 9.67 -12.37 0.87
N ILE A 117 10.47 -11.70 0.06
CA ILE A 117 11.73 -12.22 -0.46
C ILE A 117 12.76 -12.26 0.68
N VAL A 118 13.48 -13.36 0.77
CA VAL A 118 14.50 -13.62 1.78
C VAL A 118 15.77 -14.02 1.03
N GLU A 119 16.85 -13.30 1.28
CA GLU A 119 18.21 -13.70 0.93
C GLU A 119 18.80 -14.53 2.08
N ARG A 120 19.53 -15.60 1.74
CA ARG A 120 20.35 -16.38 2.67
C ARG A 120 21.81 -16.12 2.36
N ARG A 121 22.54 -15.58 3.32
CA ARG A 121 23.99 -15.33 3.20
C ARG A 121 24.84 -16.57 3.50
N SER A 122 24.44 -17.37 4.50
CA SER A 122 25.12 -18.61 4.90
C SER A 122 24.20 -19.44 5.83
N GLY A 123 24.67 -20.60 6.28
CA GLY A 123 23.99 -21.40 7.31
C GLY A 123 22.94 -22.39 6.79
N CYS A 124 22.09 -22.85 7.72
CA CYS A 124 21.10 -23.90 7.50
C CYS A 124 20.05 -23.54 6.43
N LEU A 125 19.42 -24.55 5.83
CA LEU A 125 18.30 -24.39 4.90
C LEU A 125 16.97 -24.17 5.64
N HIS A 126 16.88 -24.40 6.94
CA HIS A 126 15.71 -24.03 7.75
C HIS A 126 15.76 -22.53 8.06
N MET A 127 14.83 -21.78 7.49
CA MET A 127 14.77 -20.32 7.62
C MET A 127 13.50 -19.88 8.33
N THR A 128 13.63 -18.92 9.24
CA THR A 128 12.50 -18.27 9.91
C THR A 128 12.33 -16.86 9.37
N CYS A 129 11.19 -16.60 8.73
CA CYS A 129 10.85 -15.27 8.24
C CYS A 129 10.47 -14.33 9.40
N LYS A 130 10.63 -13.02 9.23
CA LYS A 130 10.15 -11.99 10.18
C LYS A 130 8.65 -12.10 10.53
N CYS A 131 7.84 -12.80 9.74
CA CYS A 131 6.44 -13.09 10.05
C CYS A 131 6.23 -14.34 10.94
N GLY A 132 7.32 -14.93 11.45
CA GLY A 132 7.34 -16.18 12.20
C GLY A 132 7.11 -17.44 11.34
N GLY A 133 7.02 -17.31 10.02
CA GLY A 133 6.86 -18.46 9.12
C GLY A 133 8.18 -19.18 8.90
N GLU A 134 8.22 -20.47 9.17
CA GLU A 134 9.39 -21.33 8.94
C GLU A 134 9.30 -22.07 7.60
N PHE A 135 10.39 -22.02 6.83
CA PHE A 135 10.43 -22.59 5.49
C PHE A 135 11.80 -23.16 5.14
N CYS A 136 11.84 -24.08 4.18
CA CYS A 136 13.08 -24.59 3.64
C CYS A 136 13.57 -23.70 2.51
N TYR A 137 14.78 -23.19 2.62
CA TYR A 137 15.40 -22.32 1.62
C TYR A 137 15.80 -23.07 0.34
N ASN A 138 15.92 -24.40 0.38
CA ASN A 138 16.17 -25.17 -0.84
C ASN A 138 14.91 -25.24 -1.71
N CYS A 139 13.83 -25.81 -1.17
CA CYS A 139 12.60 -26.06 -1.94
C CYS A 139 11.55 -24.93 -1.86
N GLY A 140 11.72 -23.94 -0.99
CA GLY A 140 10.79 -22.80 -0.83
C GLY A 140 9.46 -23.11 -0.12
N LYS A 141 9.24 -24.36 0.30
CA LYS A 141 8.01 -24.81 0.99
C LYS A 141 8.11 -24.64 2.50
N LEU A 142 6.98 -24.74 3.21
CA LEU A 142 6.99 -24.71 4.68
C LEU A 142 7.91 -25.80 5.22
N TYR A 143 8.68 -25.49 6.25
CA TYR A 143 9.73 -26.40 6.70
C TYR A 143 9.14 -27.74 7.15
N ARG A 144 7.98 -27.71 7.83
CA ARG A 144 7.21 -28.89 8.24
C ARG A 144 6.85 -29.86 7.11
N GLU A 145 6.78 -29.40 5.86
CA GLU A 145 6.40 -30.23 4.71
C GLU A 145 7.57 -31.08 4.20
N CYS A 146 8.82 -30.63 4.35
CA CYS A 146 9.99 -31.36 3.86
C CYS A 146 10.98 -31.76 4.96
N ARG A 147 10.96 -31.08 6.11
CA ARG A 147 11.86 -31.29 7.26
C ARG A 147 13.35 -31.41 6.88
N GLY A 148 13.76 -30.73 5.80
CA GLY A 148 15.15 -30.76 5.30
C GLY A 148 15.50 -31.95 4.39
N THR A 149 14.57 -32.85 4.07
CA THR A 149 14.80 -34.02 3.21
C THR A 149 14.51 -33.79 1.74
N CYS A 150 14.19 -32.56 1.33
CA CYS A 150 14.00 -32.24 -0.08
C CYS A 150 15.29 -32.48 -0.86
N ASN A 151 15.19 -33.18 -2.00
CA ASN A 151 16.33 -33.42 -2.88
C ASN A 151 17.05 -32.09 -3.17
N ARG A 152 18.33 -32.04 -2.82
CA ARG A 152 19.24 -31.02 -3.30
C ARG A 152 19.55 -31.46 -4.72
N GLY A 153 18.74 -31.02 -5.69
CA GLY A 153 19.05 -31.26 -7.09
C GLY A 153 20.49 -30.86 -7.35
N THR A 154 21.25 -31.79 -7.92
CA THR A 154 22.59 -31.60 -8.50
C THR A 154 22.63 -30.42 -9.45
#